data_AF-A0A1H6U1R5-F1
#
_entry.id   AF-A0A1H6U1R5-F1
#
_cell.length_a   1.000
_cell.length_b   1.000
_cell.length_c   1.000
_cell.angle_alpha   90.00
_cell.angle_beta   90.00
_cell.angle_gamma   90.00
#
_symmetry.space_group_name_H-M   'P 1'
#
loop_
_entity.id
_entity.type
_entity.pdbx_description
1 polymer ?
#
loop_
_entity_poly.entity_id
_entity_poly.type
_entity_poly.pdbx_seq_one_letter_code
_entity_poly.pdbx_strand_id
1 'polypeptide(L)' 'IGRKAWLFSDTPRGATASAQLYSLVETARANGQEPYAWLRHVLERLPAAQSVEDYEALLPWNCTPTAPL' A
#
# COMPACT_ATOMS: atom_id res chain seq x y z
N ILE A 1 -14.75 17.70 -0.87
CA ILE A 1 -13.70 16.89 -1.55
C ILE A 1 -14.18 15.45 -1.54
N GLY A 2 -14.47 14.83 -2.69
CA GLY A 2 -15.05 13.47 -2.69
C GLY A 2 -15.47 12.95 -4.05
N ARG A 3 -15.92 13.82 -4.96
CA ARG A 3 -16.31 13.41 -6.32
C ARG A 3 -15.15 13.25 -7.32
N LYS A 4 -13.94 13.73 -6.98
CA LYS A 4 -12.76 13.65 -7.87
C LYS A 4 -11.86 12.42 -7.61
N ALA A 5 -12.10 11.67 -6.53
CA ALA A 5 -11.30 10.48 -6.19
C ALA A 5 -11.79 9.19 -6.86
N TRP A 6 -12.96 9.21 -7.51
CA TRP A 6 -13.61 8.03 -8.11
C TRP A 6 -13.33 7.88 -9.60
N LEU A 7 -12.33 8.57 -10.15
CA LEU A 7 -12.01 8.49 -11.59
C LEU A 7 -11.62 7.07 -12.04
N PHE A 8 -11.23 6.19 -11.10
CA PHE A 8 -10.95 4.79 -11.38
C PHE A 8 -12.13 3.85 -11.11
N SER A 9 -13.20 4.29 -10.46
CA SER A 9 -14.31 3.42 -10.07
C SER A 9 -15.36 3.21 -11.16
N ASP A 10 -15.18 3.80 -12.35
CA ASP A 10 -16.11 3.67 -13.48
C ASP A 10 -16.00 2.31 -14.21
N THR A 11 -15.06 1.46 -13.76
CA THR A 11 -14.95 0.06 -14.21
C THR A 11 -14.82 -0.86 -13.00
N PRO A 12 -15.36 -2.10 -13.05
CA PRO A 12 -15.22 -3.07 -11.95
C PRO A 12 -13.77 -3.31 -11.53
N ARG A 13 -12.84 -3.25 -12.50
CA ARG A 13 -11.39 -3.40 -12.26
C ARG A 13 -10.83 -2.25 -11.43
N GLY A 14 -11.18 -1.00 -11.75
CA GLY A 14 -10.66 0.14 -11.00
C GLY A 14 -11.41 0.39 -9.68
N ALA A 15 -12.67 -0.04 -9.55
CA ALA A 15 -13.35 -0.15 -8.26
C ALA A 15 -12.65 -1.17 -7.34
N THR A 16 -12.26 -2.32 -7.88
CA THR A 16 -11.50 -3.35 -7.14
C THR A 16 -10.12 -2.84 -6.72
N ALA A 17 -9.38 -2.18 -7.63
CA ALA A 17 -8.08 -1.59 -7.31
C ALA A 17 -8.20 -0.51 -6.22
N SER A 18 -9.24 0.33 -6.28
CA SER A 18 -9.49 1.34 -5.26
C SER A 18 -9.78 0.69 -3.89
N ALA A 19 -10.61 -0.34 -3.85
CA ALA A 19 -10.89 -1.08 -2.62
C ALA A 19 -9.62 -1.74 -2.04
N GLN A 20 -8.78 -2.33 -2.89
CA GLN A 20 -7.49 -2.92 -2.47
C GLN A 20 -6.56 -1.86 -1.86
N LEU A 21 -6.44 -0.69 -2.48
CA LEU A 21 -5.64 0.42 -1.94
C LEU A 21 -6.17 0.89 -0.58
N TYR A 22 -7.48 1.03 -0.42
CA TYR A 22 -8.08 1.38 0.87
C TYR A 22 -7.76 0.33 1.94
N SER A 23 -7.91 -0.96 1.64
CA SER A 23 -7.57 -2.04 2.56
C SER A 23 -6.09 -2.01 2.99
N LEU A 24 -5.18 -1.69 2.06
CA LEU A 24 -3.75 -1.56 2.36
C LEU A 24 -3.46 -0.35 3.26
N VAL A 25 -4.13 0.79 3.02
CA VAL A 25 -4.03 1.98 3.86
C VAL A 25 -4.49 1.68 5.29
N GLU A 26 -5.64 1.02 5.45
CA GLU A 26 -6.16 0.65 6.77
C GLU A 26 -5.24 -0.35 7.48
N THR A 27 -4.65 -1.30 6.74
CA THR A 27 -3.65 -2.23 7.30
C THR A 27 -2.43 -1.47 7.82
N ALA A 28 -1.90 -0.51 7.07
CA ALA A 28 -0.77 0.30 7.50
C ALA A 28 -1.10 1.09 8.79
N ARG A 29 -2.27 1.73 8.83
CA ARG A 29 -2.75 2.46 10.02
C ARG A 29 -2.89 1.54 11.23
N ALA A 30 -3.47 0.36 11.05
CA ALA A 30 -3.67 -0.62 12.12
C ALA A 30 -2.33 -1.12 12.71
N ASN A 31 -1.26 -1.10 11.92
CA ASN A 31 0.10 -1.44 12.36
C ASN A 31 0.92 -0.21 12.82
N GLY A 32 0.29 0.97 12.98
CA GLY A 32 0.95 2.19 13.43
C GLY A 32 1.88 2.83 12.39
N GLN A 33 1.81 2.39 11.13
CA GLN A 33 2.65 2.90 10.04
C GLN A 33 2.00 4.09 9.34
N GLU A 34 2.82 5.03 8.87
CA GLU A 34 2.36 6.09 7.99
C GLU A 34 2.01 5.47 6.62
N PRO A 35 0.74 5.51 6.18
CA PRO A 35 0.29 4.74 5.02
C PRO A 35 1.03 5.07 3.72
N TYR A 36 1.35 6.35 3.50
CA TYR A 36 2.03 6.76 2.27
C TYR A 36 3.49 6.29 2.26
N ALA A 37 4.21 6.40 3.39
CA ALA A 37 5.57 5.92 3.54
C ALA A 37 5.68 4.41 3.37
N TRP A 38 4.78 3.65 3.99
CA TRP A 38 4.75 2.20 3.84
C TRP A 38 4.40 1.77 2.41
N LEU A 39 3.33 2.34 1.81
CA LEU A 39 2.93 2.00 0.44
C LEU A 39 4.05 2.30 -0.57
N ARG A 40 4.72 3.44 -0.44
CA ARG A 40 5.86 3.80 -1.30
C ARG A 40 7.00 2.79 -1.15
N HIS A 41 7.35 2.44 0.09
CA HIS A 41 8.39 1.47 0.39
C HIS A 41 8.10 0.10 -0.24
N VAL A 42 6.86 -0.37 -0.14
CA VAL A 42 6.41 -1.64 -0.72
C VAL A 42 6.46 -1.57 -2.25
N LEU A 43 5.85 -0.56 -2.88
CA LEU A 43 5.78 -0.45 -4.33
C LEU A 43 7.16 -0.29 -5.01
N GLU A 44 8.12 0.32 -4.33
CA GLU A 44 9.52 0.44 -4.82
C GLU A 44 10.27 -0.89 -4.77
N ARG A 45 10.01 -1.73 -3.76
CA ARG A 45 10.75 -2.98 -3.51
C ARG A 45 10.06 -4.21 -4.08
N LEU A 46 8.75 -4.14 -4.32
CA LEU A 46 7.95 -5.23 -4.87
C LEU A 46 8.52 -5.79 -6.19
N PRO A 47 9.01 -4.97 -7.15
CA PRO A 47 9.61 -5.50 -8.38
C PRO A 47 10.93 -6.25 -8.17
N ALA A 48 11.61 -6.02 -7.04
CA ALA A 48 12.87 -6.66 -6.69
C ALA A 48 12.69 -7.93 -5.83
N ALA A 49 11.48 -8.18 -5.31
CA ALA A 49 11.17 -9.35 -4.50
C ALA A 49 11.11 -10.61 -5.35
N GLN A 50 11.93 -11.61 -5.02
CA GLN A 50 12.05 -12.86 -5.79
C GLN A 50 11.74 -14.10 -4.95
N SER A 51 11.76 -13.98 -3.63
CA SER A 51 11.52 -15.06 -2.66
C SER A 51 10.33 -14.74 -1.76
N VAL A 52 9.76 -15.76 -1.10
CA VAL A 52 8.64 -15.59 -0.15
C VAL A 52 9.07 -14.68 1.00
N GLU A 53 10.32 -14.83 1.44
CA GLU A 53 10.95 -14.06 2.50
C GLU A 53 11.04 -12.56 2.11
N ASP A 54 11.31 -12.24 0.85
CA ASP A 54 11.30 -10.85 0.37
C ASP A 54 9.90 -10.23 0.48
N TYR A 55 8.85 -10.99 0.18
CA TYR A 55 7.47 -10.50 0.34
C TYR A 55 7.09 -10.36 1.82
N GLU A 56 7.50 -11.30 2.67
CA GLU A 56 7.27 -11.22 4.11
C GLU A 56 7.97 -10.00 4.73
N ALA A 57 9.17 -9.67 4.25
CA ALA A 57 9.89 -8.48 4.67
C ALA A 57 9.16 -7.16 4.32
N LEU A 58 8.25 -7.17 3.34
CA LEU A 58 7.46 -6.01 2.94
C LEU A 58 6.16 -5.83 3.76
N LEU A 59 5.83 -6.78 4.63
CA LEU A 59 4.63 -6.73 5.45
C LEU A 59 4.71 -5.60 6.50
N PRO A 60 3.57 -4.97 6.86
CA PRO A 60 3.57 -3.74 7.65
C PRO A 60 4.06 -3.88 9.08
N TRP A 61 4.16 -5.11 9.61
CA TRP A 61 4.76 -5.42 10.91
C TRP A 61 6.26 -5.74 10.84
N ASN A 62 6.80 -6.01 9.64
CA ASN A 62 8.22 -6.27 9.40
C ASN A 62 8.95 -5.04 8.82
N CYS A 63 8.20 -4.08 8.28
CA CYS A 63 8.73 -2.82 7.77
C CYS A 63 8.78 -1.74 8.85
N THR A 64 9.96 -1.14 9.06
CA THR A 64 10.08 0.20 9.62
C THR A 64 10.39 1.18 8.48
N PRO A 65 9.39 1.71 7.76
CA PRO A 65 9.62 2.70 6.72
C PRO A 65 10.25 3.93 7.37
N THR A 66 11.55 4.14 7.10
CA THR A 66 12.25 5.36 7.47
C THR A 66 11.49 6.54 6.86
N ALA A 67 10.89 7.38 7.70
CA ALA A 67 10.33 8.64 7.26
C ALA A 67 11.47 9.45 6.60
N PRO A 68 11.28 9.97 5.37
CA PRO A 68 12.28 10.83 4.78
C PRO A 68 12.50 12.04 5.70
N LEU A 69 13.77 12.36 5.97
CA LEU A 69 14.21 13.56 6.71
C LEU A 69 13.74 14.85 6.02
#